data_AF-A0A5D0WM40-F1
#
_entry.id   AF-A0A5D0WM40-F1
#
_cell.length_a   1.000
_cell.length_b   1.000
_cell.length_c   1.000
_cell.angle_alpha   90.00
_cell.angle_beta   90.00
_cell.angle_gamma   90.00
#
_symmetry.space_group_name_H-M   'P 1'
#
loop_
_entity.id
_entity.type
_entity.pdbx_description
1 polymer ?
#
loop_
_entity_poly.entity_id
_entity_poly.type
_entity_poly.pdbx_seq_one_letter_code
_entity_poly.pdbx_strand_id
1 'polypeptide(L)'
;MELLLNDVLNLTAAEIDNSRIELNMTEGSGGIAYIDKWLSLGQDEKDSGITDCSYWGWYGNKKNFNIGQTVFSFIKMSYDEWLFISAAEIVDVPVGSRARVKIIKRLIPLFGRLVMKYKKGNKYK
;
A
#
# COMPACT_ATOMS: atom_id res chain seq x y z
N MET A 1 9.47 -4.80 22.67
CA MET A 1 9.83 -3.51 22.06
C MET A 1 8.83 -3.24 20.97
N GLU A 2 8.04 -2.18 21.10
CA GLU A 2 7.15 -1.72 20.03
C GLU A 2 7.93 -0.66 19.24
N LEU A 3 8.21 -0.94 17.97
CA LEU A 3 8.79 0.02 17.02
C LEU A 3 7.64 0.70 16.29
N LEU A 4 7.66 2.02 16.22
CA LEU A 4 6.70 2.75 15.40
C LEU A 4 7.04 2.54 13.93
N LEU A 5 6.02 2.55 13.07
CA LEU A 5 6.24 2.45 11.63
C LEU A 5 7.19 3.56 11.13
N ASN A 6 7.09 4.77 11.69
CA ASN A 6 7.95 5.87 11.27
C ASN A 6 9.41 5.74 11.75
N ASP A 7 9.69 4.94 12.77
CA ASP A 7 11.07 4.62 13.16
C ASP A 7 11.80 3.83 12.05
N VAL A 8 11.02 3.14 11.21
CA VAL A 8 11.51 2.39 10.04
C VAL A 8 11.45 3.23 8.76
N LEU A 9 10.33 3.94 8.53
CA LEU A 9 10.13 4.71 7.30
C LEU A 9 10.88 6.04 7.26
N ASN A 10 11.22 6.59 8.43
CA ASN A 10 11.95 7.84 8.62
C ASN A 10 11.36 9.00 7.79
N LEU A 11 10.06 9.26 7.97
CA LEU A 11 9.34 10.34 7.30
C LEU A 11 9.35 11.60 8.16
N THR A 12 9.44 12.74 7.48
CA THR A 12 9.20 14.07 8.05
C THR A 12 7.71 14.28 8.32
N ALA A 13 7.37 15.27 9.17
CA ALA A 13 5.98 15.64 9.42
C ALA A 13 5.22 16.00 8.12
N ALA A 14 5.86 16.75 7.22
CA ALA A 14 5.26 17.13 5.94
C ALA A 14 5.01 15.91 5.02
N GLU A 15 5.91 14.93 5.01
CA GLU A 15 5.69 13.68 4.27
C GLU A 15 4.55 12.87 4.87
N ILE A 16 4.43 12.82 6.21
CA ILE A 16 3.32 12.14 6.90
C ILE A 16 1.99 12.80 6.54
N ASP A 17 1.89 14.12 6.61
CA ASP A 17 0.67 14.87 6.30
C ASP A 17 0.23 14.70 4.84
N ASN A 18 1.18 14.57 3.92
CA ASN A 18 0.94 14.30 2.50
C ASN A 18 0.97 12.78 2.17
N SER A 19 0.91 11.91 3.17
CA SER A 19 0.92 10.46 2.96
C SER A 19 -0.45 9.81 3.09
N ARG A 20 -0.54 8.58 2.59
CA ARG A 20 -1.67 7.68 2.81
C ARG A 20 -1.19 6.25 2.98
N ILE A 21 -1.81 5.54 3.91
CA ILE A 21 -1.70 4.09 4.02
C ILE A 21 -2.84 3.46 3.22
N GLU A 22 -2.50 2.60 2.27
CA GLU A 22 -3.43 1.77 1.51
C GLU A 22 -3.44 0.35 2.10
N LEU A 23 -4.61 -0.10 2.57
CA LEU A 23 -4.79 -1.41 3.22
C LEU A 23 -5.62 -2.32 2.33
N ASN A 24 -4.93 -3.11 1.51
CA ASN A 24 -5.47 -3.98 0.47
C ASN A 24 -5.82 -5.36 1.04
N MET A 25 -7.04 -5.84 0.75
CA MET A 25 -7.54 -7.13 1.27
C MET A 25 -7.84 -8.11 0.14
N THR A 26 -8.72 -7.72 -0.79
CA THR A 26 -9.19 -8.56 -1.90
C THR A 26 -9.37 -7.71 -3.16
N GLU A 27 -9.30 -8.35 -4.32
CA GLU A 27 -9.63 -7.73 -5.61
C GLU A 27 -11.15 -7.52 -5.72
N GLY A 28 -11.63 -6.41 -5.16
CA GLY A 28 -13.06 -6.15 -5.05
C GLY A 28 -13.76 -7.06 -4.04
N SER A 29 -15.10 -7.00 -4.02
CA SER A 29 -15.91 -7.78 -3.09
C SER A 29 -15.99 -9.24 -3.55
N GLY A 30 -15.49 -10.16 -2.74
CA GLY A 30 -15.52 -11.61 -3.03
C GLY A 30 -14.48 -12.09 -4.05
N GLY A 31 -13.57 -11.21 -4.49
CA GLY A 31 -12.46 -11.59 -5.36
C GLY A 31 -11.30 -12.25 -4.61
N ILE A 32 -10.22 -12.53 -5.36
CA ILE A 32 -9.00 -13.17 -4.85
C ILE A 32 -8.38 -12.30 -3.74
N ALA A 33 -7.89 -12.93 -2.68
CA ALA A 33 -7.14 -12.24 -1.64
C ALA A 33 -5.82 -11.71 -2.21
N TYR A 34 -5.50 -10.44 -1.94
CA TYR A 34 -4.28 -9.85 -2.49
C TYR A 34 -2.99 -10.52 -1.98
N ILE A 35 -3.04 -11.20 -0.84
CA ILE A 35 -1.94 -12.03 -0.36
C ILE A 35 -1.63 -13.19 -1.30
N ASP A 36 -2.66 -13.91 -1.77
CA ASP A 36 -2.48 -15.03 -2.69
C ASP A 36 -1.96 -14.54 -4.04
N LYS A 37 -2.54 -13.45 -4.54
CA LYS A 37 -2.10 -12.81 -5.80
C LYS A 37 -0.65 -12.33 -5.69
N TRP A 38 -0.28 -11.64 -4.61
CA TRP A 38 1.08 -11.15 -4.42
C TRP A 38 2.10 -12.29 -4.27
N LEU A 39 1.76 -13.36 -3.55
CA LEU A 39 2.64 -14.51 -3.39
C LEU A 39 2.95 -15.20 -4.73
N SER A 40 2.00 -15.23 -5.67
CA SER A 40 2.19 -15.81 -7.00
C SER A 40 3.11 -15.00 -7.93
N LEU A 41 3.44 -13.74 -7.60
CA LEU A 41 4.29 -12.89 -8.45
C LEU A 41 5.76 -13.32 -8.42
N GLY A 42 6.45 -13.05 -9.53
CA GLY A 42 7.91 -13.19 -9.61
C GLY A 42 8.64 -12.19 -8.72
N GLN A 43 9.90 -12.46 -8.41
CA GLN A 43 10.70 -11.57 -7.56
C GLN A 43 10.91 -10.19 -8.21
N ASP A 44 11.15 -10.15 -9.53
CA ASP A 44 11.33 -8.88 -10.25
C ASP A 44 10.09 -7.98 -10.18
N GLU A 45 8.88 -8.57 -10.21
CA GLU A 45 7.63 -7.83 -10.05
C GLU A 45 7.48 -7.30 -8.62
N LYS A 46 7.81 -8.12 -7.62
CA LYS A 46 7.80 -7.72 -6.19
C LYS A 46 8.79 -6.58 -5.93
N ASP A 47 9.99 -6.67 -6.50
CA ASP A 47 11.05 -5.67 -6.34
C ASP A 47 10.74 -4.37 -7.09
N SER A 48 9.96 -4.44 -8.18
CA SER A 48 9.47 -3.26 -8.88
C SER A 48 8.54 -2.41 -8.00
N GLY A 49 7.83 -3.03 -7.06
CA GLY A 49 6.77 -2.40 -6.26
C GLY A 49 5.54 -1.95 -7.06
N ILE A 50 5.48 -2.19 -8.37
CA ILE A 50 4.32 -1.85 -9.20
C ILE A 50 3.62 -3.15 -9.54
N THR A 51 2.60 -3.48 -8.75
CA THR A 51 1.83 -4.72 -8.91
C THR A 51 0.35 -4.43 -9.01
N ASP A 52 -0.41 -5.43 -9.43
CA ASP A 52 -1.87 -5.36 -9.43
C ASP A 52 -2.50 -5.33 -8.02
N CYS A 53 -1.68 -5.43 -6.96
CA CYS A 53 -2.15 -5.45 -5.58
C CYS A 53 -2.22 -4.05 -4.94
N SER A 54 -1.96 -2.99 -5.69
CA SER A 54 -1.87 -1.62 -5.15
C SER A 54 -2.40 -0.57 -6.11
N TYR A 55 -2.56 0.63 -5.58
CA TYR A 55 -2.78 1.87 -6.32
C TYR A 55 -4.07 1.89 -7.16
N TRP A 56 -5.13 1.20 -6.73
CA TRP A 56 -6.41 1.32 -7.42
C TRP A 56 -6.94 2.75 -7.29
N GLY A 57 -7.07 3.44 -8.42
CA GLY A 57 -7.21 4.90 -8.43
C GLY A 57 -8.60 5.40 -8.06
N TRP A 58 -9.64 4.56 -8.11
CA TRP A 58 -11.04 5.01 -8.08
C TRP A 58 -11.97 4.07 -7.32
N TYR A 59 -12.84 4.64 -6.48
CA TYR A 59 -13.98 3.92 -5.92
C TYR A 59 -15.27 4.60 -6.39
N GLY A 60 -15.95 3.99 -7.36
CA GLY A 60 -17.01 4.65 -8.11
C GLY A 60 -16.48 5.95 -8.73
N ASN A 61 -17.13 7.08 -8.44
CA ASN A 61 -16.75 8.39 -8.97
C ASN A 61 -15.73 9.15 -8.09
N LYS A 62 -15.20 8.53 -7.03
CA LYS A 62 -14.27 9.17 -6.11
C LYS A 62 -12.84 8.71 -6.37
N LYS A 63 -11.93 9.68 -6.60
CA LYS A 63 -10.49 9.43 -6.62
C LYS A 63 -10.01 8.92 -5.27
N ASN A 64 -9.19 7.88 -5.31
CA ASN A 64 -8.57 7.32 -4.13
C ASN A 64 -7.31 8.12 -3.73
N PHE A 65 -6.68 8.83 -4.67
CA PHE A 65 -5.43 9.55 -4.41
C PHE A 65 -5.41 10.94 -5.03
N ASN A 66 -4.50 11.77 -4.51
CA ASN A 66 -4.13 13.06 -5.09
C ASN A 66 -2.77 12.96 -5.78
N ILE A 67 -2.55 13.75 -6.84
CA ILE A 67 -1.23 13.87 -7.48
C ILE A 67 -0.25 14.50 -6.47
N GLY A 68 0.97 13.98 -6.41
CA GLY A 68 2.01 14.35 -5.45
C GLY A 68 1.86 13.67 -4.08
N GLN A 69 0.78 12.91 -3.84
CA GLN A 69 0.59 12.20 -2.57
C GLN A 69 1.56 11.01 -2.48
N THR A 70 2.14 10.79 -1.29
CA THR A 70 2.90 9.56 -1.02
C THR A 70 1.97 8.46 -0.53
N VAL A 71 2.09 7.26 -1.07
CA VAL A 71 1.23 6.12 -0.69
C VAL A 71 2.08 4.93 -0.29
N PHE A 72 1.80 4.40 0.90
CA PHE A 72 2.37 3.18 1.45
C PHE A 72 1.33 2.06 1.35
N SER A 73 1.60 1.06 0.52
CA SER A 73 0.66 -0.02 0.23
C SER A 73 1.01 -1.26 1.03
N PHE A 74 0.00 -1.77 1.73
CA PHE A 74 0.08 -3.00 2.49
C PHE A 74 -1.02 -3.97 2.08
N ILE A 75 -0.73 -5.26 2.15
CA ILE A 75 -1.71 -6.34 1.96
C ILE A 75 -1.98 -7.07 3.26
N LYS A 76 -3.23 -7.47 3.47
CA LYS A 76 -3.62 -8.23 4.66
C LYS A 76 -2.99 -9.63 4.63
N MET A 77 -2.22 -9.97 5.66
CA MET A 77 -1.74 -11.35 5.88
C MET A 77 -2.72 -12.12 6.77
N SER A 78 -2.98 -11.56 7.95
CA SER A 78 -3.78 -12.18 8.99
C SER A 78 -4.46 -11.08 9.82
N TYR A 79 -5.36 -11.45 10.74
CA TYR A 79 -6.06 -10.59 11.71
C TYR A 79 -5.72 -9.10 11.69
N ASP A 80 -4.61 -8.68 12.31
CA ASP A 80 -4.10 -7.30 12.34
C ASP A 80 -2.73 -7.15 11.67
N GLU A 81 -2.28 -8.13 10.89
CA GLU A 81 -0.98 -8.12 10.24
C GLU A 81 -1.09 -7.71 8.76
N TRP A 82 -0.25 -6.75 8.39
CA TRP A 82 -0.24 -6.14 7.06
C TRP A 82 1.18 -6.15 6.51
N LEU A 83 1.39 -6.85 5.40
CA LEU A 83 2.68 -6.92 4.72
C LEU A 83 2.88 -5.68 3.86
N PHE A 84 4.01 -5.01 4.05
CA PHE A 84 4.40 -3.88 3.22
C PHE A 84 4.86 -4.35 1.84
N ILE A 85 4.22 -3.88 0.78
CA ILE A 85 4.49 -4.35 -0.58
C ILE A 85 4.90 -3.26 -1.56
N SER A 86 4.63 -2.00 -1.25
CA SER A 86 5.08 -0.90 -2.10
C SER A 86 5.01 0.45 -1.40
N ALA A 87 5.83 1.40 -1.85
CA ALA A 87 5.71 2.81 -1.52
C ALA A 87 6.10 3.69 -2.71
N ALA A 88 5.24 4.65 -3.02
CA ALA A 88 5.37 5.47 -4.21
C ALA A 88 4.72 6.84 -4.07
N GLU A 89 5.19 7.79 -4.89
CA GLU A 89 4.51 9.07 -5.12
C GLU A 89 3.52 8.92 -6.29
N ILE A 90 2.32 9.46 -6.14
CA ILE A 90 1.29 9.45 -7.18
C ILE A 90 1.61 10.52 -8.23
N VAL A 91 1.77 10.10 -9.47
CA VAL A 91 2.04 10.99 -10.61
C VAL A 91 0.77 11.31 -11.39
N ASP A 92 -0.15 10.35 -11.50
CA ASP A 92 -1.41 10.50 -12.24
C ASP A 92 -2.46 9.51 -11.73
N VAL A 93 -3.75 9.82 -11.92
CA VAL A 93 -4.87 8.97 -11.49
C VAL A 93 -5.89 8.83 -12.63
N PRO A 94 -5.58 8.02 -13.68
CA PRO A 94 -6.47 7.80 -14.80
C PRO A 94 -7.81 7.18 -14.36
N VAL A 95 -8.92 7.57 -15.00
CA VAL A 95 -10.26 7.07 -14.67
C VAL A 95 -10.34 5.56 -14.89
N GLY A 96 -10.88 4.83 -13.90
CA GLY A 96 -11.12 3.39 -14.01
C GLY A 96 -9.85 2.53 -14.06
N SER A 97 -8.70 3.08 -13.64
CA SER A 97 -7.42 2.37 -13.67
C SER A 97 -6.64 2.55 -12.38
N ARG A 98 -5.51 1.84 -12.28
CA ARG A 98 -4.50 2.09 -11.27
C ARG A 98 -3.82 3.44 -11.51
N ALA A 99 -3.44 4.10 -10.43
CA ALA A 99 -2.67 5.33 -10.48
C ALA A 99 -1.29 5.05 -11.10
N ARG A 100 -0.76 6.04 -11.83
CA ARG A 100 0.65 6.02 -12.25
C ARG A 100 1.48 6.54 -11.11
N VAL A 101 2.57 5.87 -10.81
CA VAL A 101 3.36 6.14 -9.60
C VAL A 101 4.85 6.15 -9.87
N LYS A 102 5.60 6.81 -8.99
CA LYS A 102 7.06 6.78 -8.94
C LYS A 102 7.50 6.15 -7.63
N ILE A 103 8.18 5.00 -7.73
CA ILE A 103 8.60 4.20 -6.58
C ILE A 103 9.66 4.92 -5.74
N ILE A 104 9.49 4.88 -4.42
CA ILE A 104 10.43 5.40 -3.44
C ILE A 104 11.55 4.35 -3.25
N LYS A 105 12.61 4.48 -4.06
CA LYS A 105 13.68 3.47 -4.16
C LYS A 105 14.30 3.06 -2.83
N ARG A 106 14.46 3.98 -1.87
CA ARG A 106 15.04 3.70 -0.56
C ARG A 106 14.23 2.68 0.27
N LEU A 107 12.96 2.46 -0.07
CA LEU A 107 12.06 1.56 0.65
C LEU A 107 11.91 0.19 -0.01
N ILE A 108 12.43 -0.01 -1.22
CA ILE A 108 12.39 -1.31 -1.93
C ILE A 108 12.89 -2.47 -1.06
N PRO A 109 14.00 -2.34 -0.29
CA PRO A 109 14.49 -3.45 0.54
C PRO A 109 13.52 -3.94 1.62
N LEU A 110 12.45 -3.19 1.92
CA LEU A 110 11.43 -3.54 2.90
C LEU A 110 10.21 -4.26 2.29
N PHE A 111 10.06 -4.23 0.95
CA PHE A 111 8.93 -4.87 0.28
C PHE A 111 8.95 -6.37 0.53
N GLY A 112 7.83 -6.92 0.99
CA GLY A 112 7.72 -8.32 1.36
C GLY A 112 8.44 -8.73 2.66
N ARG A 113 9.01 -7.77 3.41
CA ARG A 113 9.79 -8.05 4.63
C ARG A 113 9.27 -7.32 5.86
N LEU A 114 8.75 -6.11 5.69
CA LEU A 114 8.17 -5.34 6.78
C LEU A 114 6.71 -5.75 6.99
N VAL A 115 6.37 -6.15 8.22
CA VAL A 115 4.99 -6.42 8.64
C VAL A 115 4.58 -5.39 9.68
N MET A 116 3.49 -4.67 9.41
CA MET A 116 2.88 -3.75 10.35
C MET A 116 1.72 -4.44 11.07
N LYS A 117 1.65 -4.27 12.40
CA LYS A 117 0.46 -4.59 13.18
C LYS A 117 -0.48 -3.39 13.23
N TYR A 118 -1.69 -3.55 12.72
CA TYR A 118 -2.73 -2.53 12.69
C TYR A 118 -4.14 -3.13 12.69
N LYS A 119 -4.94 -2.76 13.69
CA LYS A 119 -6.36 -3.16 13.76
C LYS A 119 -7.22 -2.20 12.94
N LYS A 120 -7.49 -2.58 11.69
CA LYS A 120 -8.37 -1.83 10.78
C LYS A 120 -9.81 -1.89 11.27
N GLY A 121 -10.32 -0.77 11.79
CA GLY A 121 -11.74 -0.55 12.03
C GLY A 121 -12.37 -1.41 13.13
N ASN A 122 -12.02 -1.14 14.39
CA ASN A 122 -12.96 -1.38 15.50
C ASN A 122 -13.71 -0.07 15.75
N LYS A 123 -14.89 0.11 15.14
CA LYS A 123 -15.89 0.96 15.80
C LYS A 123 -16.40 0.13 16.98
N TYR A 124 -16.08 0.52 18.20
CA TYR A 124 -16.96 0.20 19.32
C TYR A 124 -18.37 0.67 18.92
N LYS A 125 -19.35 -0.24 18.93
CA LYS A 125 -20.73 0.12 19.21
C LYS A 125 -21.00 -0.24 20.67
#